data_AF-A0A5C6DU96-F1
#
_entry.id   AF-A0A5C6DU96-F1
#
_cell.length_a   1.000
_cell.length_b   1.000
_cell.length_c   1.000
_cell.angle_alpha   90.00
_cell.angle_beta   90.00
_cell.angle_gamma   90.00
#
_symmetry.space_group_name_H-M   'P 1'
#
loop_
_entity.id
_entity.type
_entity.pdbx_description
1 polymer ?
#
loop_
_entity_poly.entity_id
_entity_poly.type
_entity_poly.pdbx_seq_one_letter_code
_entity_poly.pdbx_strand_id
1 'polypeptide(L)'
;MKTIISSIGFVALLWIQGCSDARPIPAYDMVDPVPSGWRMTPDEAVLAATSYCEQSEMTSHIRLGPPSIVVDEFDGERLWYLGYHQNSTMPGDHFGLLINDSTGEIQYEPGE
;
A
#
# COMPACT_ATOMS: atom_id res chain seq x y z
N MET A 1 -37.67 20.52 -49.41
CA MET A 1 -38.45 20.97 -48.25
C MET A 1 -37.76 20.48 -46.98
N LYS A 2 -37.41 21.40 -46.09
CA LYS A 2 -36.88 21.18 -44.73
C LYS A 2 -38.02 20.75 -43.81
N THR A 3 -37.79 19.78 -42.92
CA THR A 3 -38.13 19.92 -41.49
C THR A 3 -37.19 19.06 -40.64
N ILE A 4 -36.60 19.73 -39.67
CA ILE A 4 -35.67 19.25 -38.64
C ILE A 4 -36.51 18.90 -37.41
N ILE A 5 -36.30 17.73 -36.80
CA ILE A 5 -36.84 17.38 -35.48
C ILE A 5 -35.60 16.99 -34.65
N SER A 6 -34.98 17.97 -34.00
CA SER A 6 -35.31 18.50 -32.67
C SER A 6 -34.86 17.56 -31.57
N SER A 7 -33.70 17.92 -31.05
CA SER A 7 -33.00 17.40 -29.88
C SER A 7 -33.92 17.21 -28.67
N ILE A 8 -33.93 16.01 -28.11
CA ILE A 8 -34.28 15.80 -26.70
C ILE A 8 -32.98 15.35 -26.04
N GLY A 9 -32.25 16.34 -25.53
CA GLY A 9 -31.20 16.12 -24.56
C GLY A 9 -31.84 15.64 -23.27
N PHE A 10 -31.56 14.41 -22.89
CA PHE A 10 -31.65 14.00 -21.50
C PHE A 10 -30.23 13.77 -21.02
N VAL A 11 -29.67 14.85 -20.45
CA VAL A 11 -28.47 14.83 -19.64
C VAL A 11 -28.82 14.00 -18.40
N ALA A 12 -28.66 12.69 -18.50
CA ALA A 12 -28.65 11.85 -17.32
C ALA A 12 -27.35 12.19 -16.59
N LEU A 13 -27.49 12.97 -15.51
CA LEU A 13 -26.45 13.22 -14.53
C LEU A 13 -25.79 11.88 -14.19
N LEU A 14 -24.57 11.69 -14.68
CA LEU A 14 -23.63 10.75 -14.11
C LEU A 14 -23.40 11.24 -12.68
N TRP A 15 -24.13 10.63 -11.75
CA TRP A 15 -23.80 10.67 -10.34
C TRP A 15 -22.40 10.08 -10.24
N ILE A 16 -21.42 10.96 -10.23
CA ILE A 16 -20.04 10.67 -9.85
C ILE A 16 -20.17 10.26 -8.39
N GLN A 17 -20.38 8.96 -8.15
CA GLN A 17 -20.10 8.38 -6.85
C GLN A 17 -18.60 8.54 -6.68
N GLY A 18 -18.20 9.67 -6.12
CA GLY A 18 -16.96 9.82 -5.38
C GLY A 18 -17.06 8.95 -4.15
N CYS A 19 -17.12 7.63 -4.36
CA CYS A 19 -16.65 6.68 -3.38
C CYS A 19 -15.15 6.93 -3.35
N SER A 20 -14.72 7.85 -2.48
CA SER A 20 -13.35 7.84 -2.04
C SER A 20 -13.21 6.48 -1.35
N ASP A 21 -12.66 5.50 -2.04
CA ASP A 21 -12.14 4.26 -1.46
C ASP A 21 -10.94 4.64 -0.58
N ALA A 22 -11.18 5.49 0.42
CA ALA A 22 -10.25 5.79 1.48
C ALA A 22 -10.21 4.54 2.35
N ARG A 23 -9.40 3.56 1.93
CA ARG A 23 -9.07 2.42 2.77
C ARG A 23 -8.46 2.97 4.06
N PRO A 24 -8.92 2.51 5.23
CA PRO A 24 -8.31 2.91 6.49
C PRO A 24 -6.84 2.47 6.46
N ILE A 25 -5.93 3.43 6.67
CA ILE A 25 -4.50 3.15 6.75
C ILE A 25 -4.23 2.43 8.08
N PRO A 26 -3.62 1.24 8.07
CA PRO A 26 -3.21 0.56 9.30
C PRO A 26 -2.27 1.43 10.14
N ALA A 27 -2.34 1.29 11.47
CA ALA A 27 -1.32 1.88 12.33
C ALA A 27 0.05 1.25 12.01
N TYR A 28 1.11 2.03 12.11
CA TYR A 28 2.49 1.61 11.93
C TYR A 28 3.41 2.41 12.84
N ASP A 29 4.60 1.88 13.11
CA ASP A 29 5.66 2.58 13.82
C ASP A 29 6.75 2.99 12.84
N MET A 30 7.02 4.28 12.72
CA MET A 30 8.07 4.78 11.84
C MET A 30 9.37 4.87 12.64
N VAL A 31 10.34 4.02 12.31
CA VAL A 31 11.62 3.93 13.03
C VAL A 31 12.55 5.07 12.61
N ASP A 32 12.52 5.45 11.34
CA ASP A 32 13.37 6.49 10.75
C ASP A 32 12.59 7.75 10.33
N PRO A 33 13.24 8.91 10.21
CA PRO A 33 12.57 10.09 9.66
C PRO A 33 12.09 9.84 8.23
N VAL A 34 10.89 10.32 7.92
CA VAL A 34 10.33 10.24 6.57
C VAL A 34 11.24 10.98 5.59
N PRO A 35 11.76 10.31 4.55
CA PRO A 35 12.69 10.93 3.62
C PRO A 35 11.96 11.94 2.72
N SER A 36 12.56 13.11 2.54
CA SER A 36 12.02 14.14 1.66
C SER A 36 12.32 13.84 0.19
N GLY A 37 11.32 14.00 -0.70
CA GLY A 37 11.52 13.87 -2.14
C GLY A 37 11.60 12.42 -2.64
N TRP A 38 11.20 11.46 -1.82
CA TRP A 38 10.85 10.11 -2.26
C TRP A 38 9.47 10.14 -2.93
N ARG A 39 9.25 9.17 -3.81
CA ARG A 39 8.04 9.14 -4.63
C ARG A 39 6.83 8.66 -3.84
N MET A 40 7.04 7.66 -2.99
CA MET A 40 6.04 7.03 -2.16
C MET A 40 6.07 7.64 -0.76
N THR A 41 4.89 7.79 -0.15
CA THR A 41 4.74 8.15 1.25
C THR A 41 4.73 6.91 2.14
N PRO A 42 5.01 7.04 3.45
CA PRO A 42 4.91 5.90 4.37
C PRO A 42 3.52 5.24 4.33
N ASP A 43 2.45 6.05 4.27
CA ASP A 43 1.08 5.56 4.19
C ASP A 43 0.83 4.71 2.93
N GLU A 44 1.34 5.15 1.78
CA GLU A 44 1.26 4.38 0.54
C GLU A 44 2.05 3.07 0.63
N ALA A 45 3.22 3.08 1.25
CA ALA A 45 4.04 1.89 1.47
C ALA A 45 3.30 0.87 2.36
N VAL A 46 2.64 1.33 3.44
CA VAL A 46 1.83 0.46 4.31
C VAL A 46 0.62 -0.09 3.59
N LEU A 47 -0.08 0.73 2.80
CA LEU A 47 -1.23 0.27 2.03
C LEU A 47 -0.81 -0.77 0.97
N ALA A 48 0.34 -0.58 0.32
CA ALA A 48 0.90 -1.52 -0.63
C ALA A 48 1.27 -2.86 0.05
N ALA A 49 2.00 -2.81 1.17
CA ALA A 49 2.35 -3.97 1.98
C ALA A 49 1.10 -4.74 2.47
N THR A 50 0.12 -4.03 2.99
CA THR A 50 -1.13 -4.62 3.49
C THR A 50 -1.89 -5.31 2.37
N SER A 51 -1.99 -4.65 1.21
CA SER A 51 -2.65 -5.22 0.03
C SER A 51 -1.92 -6.47 -0.47
N TYR A 52 -0.58 -6.49 -0.41
CA TYR A 52 0.22 -7.67 -0.75
C TYR A 52 -0.06 -8.83 0.22
N CYS A 53 -0.04 -8.57 1.53
CA CYS A 53 -0.31 -9.59 2.55
C CYS A 53 -1.72 -10.19 2.43
N GLU A 54 -2.72 -9.37 2.10
CA GLU A 54 -4.09 -9.81 1.83
C GLU A 54 -4.18 -10.70 0.58
N GLN A 55 -3.50 -10.32 -0.50
CA GLN A 55 -3.52 -11.07 -1.77
C GLN A 55 -2.74 -12.37 -1.70
N SER A 56 -1.64 -12.39 -0.95
CA SER A 56 -0.78 -13.56 -0.73
C SER A 56 -1.31 -14.51 0.34
N GLU A 57 -2.55 -14.29 0.83
CA GLU A 57 -3.22 -15.06 1.90
C GLU A 57 -2.45 -15.13 3.23
N MET A 58 -1.43 -14.30 3.44
CA MET A 58 -0.56 -14.30 4.63
C MET A 58 -1.32 -13.91 5.90
N THR A 59 -2.33 -13.05 5.76
CA THR A 59 -3.22 -12.61 6.83
C THR A 59 -4.10 -13.73 7.40
N SER A 60 -4.29 -14.83 6.67
CA SER A 60 -5.12 -15.96 7.14
C SER A 60 -4.42 -16.81 8.20
N HIS A 61 -3.09 -16.80 8.22
CA HIS A 61 -2.26 -17.60 9.10
C HIS A 61 -1.56 -16.77 10.18
N ILE A 62 -1.36 -15.47 9.93
CA ILE A 62 -0.62 -14.58 10.82
C ILE A 62 -1.51 -13.40 11.21
N ARG A 63 -1.71 -13.18 12.51
CA ARG A 63 -2.26 -11.91 13.00
C ARG A 63 -1.21 -10.83 12.84
N LEU A 64 -1.29 -10.07 11.75
CA LEU A 64 -0.41 -8.94 11.52
C LEU A 64 -0.73 -7.84 12.54
N GLY A 65 0.24 -7.53 13.38
CA GLY A 65 0.24 -6.28 14.13
C GLY A 65 0.62 -5.09 13.24
N PRO A 66 0.64 -3.86 13.80
CA PRO A 66 1.24 -2.71 13.14
C PRO A 66 2.67 -3.03 12.66
N PRO A 67 3.03 -2.77 11.38
CA PRO A 67 4.40 -2.95 10.95
C PRO A 67 5.29 -1.84 11.51
N SER A 68 6.57 -2.15 11.68
CA SER A 68 7.63 -1.14 11.80
C SER A 68 8.14 -0.77 10.41
N ILE A 69 8.31 0.53 10.14
CA ILE A 69 8.78 1.04 8.86
C ILE A 69 10.17 1.65 9.02
N VAL A 70 11.06 1.22 8.14
CA VAL A 70 12.42 1.71 7.97
C VAL A 70 12.60 2.13 6.51
N VAL A 71 13.45 3.12 6.27
CA VAL A 71 13.83 3.54 4.91
C VAL A 71 15.30 3.26 4.71
N ASP A 72 15.65 2.70 3.55
CA ASP A 72 17.03 2.42 3.20
C ASP A 72 17.33 2.78 1.75
N GLU A 73 18.60 3.02 1.45
CA GLU A 73 19.09 3.24 0.09
C GLU A 73 20.22 2.25 -0.20
N PHE A 74 19.98 1.31 -1.12
CA PHE A 74 20.92 0.26 -1.48
C PHE A 74 21.22 0.29 -2.98
N ASP A 75 22.49 0.44 -3.34
CA ASP A 75 22.96 0.53 -4.74
C ASP A 75 22.23 1.60 -5.59
N GLY A 76 21.82 2.70 -4.94
CA GLY A 76 21.06 3.79 -5.57
C GLY A 76 19.55 3.51 -5.71
N GLU A 77 19.08 2.36 -5.24
CA GLU A 77 17.66 2.07 -5.11
C GLU A 77 17.15 2.51 -3.74
N ARG A 78 15.99 3.18 -3.73
CA ARG A 78 15.31 3.65 -2.52
C ARG A 78 14.27 2.62 -2.12
N LEU A 79 14.37 2.12 -0.89
CA LEU A 79 13.56 1.01 -0.41
C LEU A 79 12.83 1.41 0.87
N TRP A 80 11.55 1.07 0.92
CA TRP A 80 10.76 1.03 2.15
C TRP A 80 10.80 -0.38 2.70
N TYR A 81 11.27 -0.56 3.93
CA TYR A 81 11.22 -1.84 4.62
C TYR A 81 10.08 -1.83 5.64
N LEU A 82 9.17 -2.79 5.56
CA LEU A 82 8.07 -2.99 6.50
C LEU A 82 8.24 -4.32 7.23
N GLY A 83 8.61 -4.25 8.50
CA GLY A 83 8.80 -5.40 9.38
C GLY A 83 7.51 -5.74 10.13
N TYR A 84 7.07 -6.99 10.03
CA TYR A 84 5.96 -7.54 10.81
C TYR A 84 6.52 -8.50 11.86
N HIS A 85 6.39 -8.12 13.12
CA HIS A 85 6.83 -8.95 14.24
C HIS A 85 5.60 -9.57 14.93
N GLN A 86 5.58 -10.89 15.07
CA GLN A 86 4.68 -11.52 16.02
C GLN A 86 5.29 -11.47 17.42
N ASN A 87 4.44 -11.44 18.46
CA ASN A 87 4.84 -11.56 19.87
C ASN A 87 5.29 -12.99 20.22
N SER A 88 6.05 -13.65 19.35
CA SER A 88 6.51 -15.01 19.53
C SER A 88 7.99 -15.10 19.17
N THR A 89 8.70 -15.97 19.88
CA THR A 89 10.16 -16.12 19.79
C THR A 89 10.56 -17.31 18.91
N MET A 90 9.68 -17.86 18.09
CA MET A 90 10.07 -18.92 17.16
C MET A 90 10.75 -18.30 15.93
N PRO A 91 11.84 -18.92 15.43
CA PRO A 91 12.40 -18.60 14.12
C PRO A 91 11.32 -18.56 13.04
N GLY A 92 11.30 -17.50 12.22
CA GLY A 92 10.28 -17.30 11.18
C GLY A 92 8.95 -16.71 11.66
N ASP A 93 8.83 -16.30 12.93
CA ASP A 93 7.65 -15.59 13.46
C ASP A 93 7.60 -14.11 13.06
N HIS A 94 8.65 -13.62 12.39
CA HIS A 94 8.69 -12.30 11.80
C HIS A 94 9.00 -12.41 10.30
N PHE A 95 8.58 -11.40 9.55
CA PHE A 95 8.95 -11.25 8.16
C PHE A 95 8.99 -9.77 7.80
N GLY A 96 9.71 -9.45 6.72
CA GLY A 96 9.80 -8.13 6.15
C GLY A 96 9.24 -8.08 4.74
N LEU A 97 8.80 -6.89 4.33
CA LEU A 97 8.54 -6.56 2.94
C LEU A 97 9.43 -5.38 2.54
N LEU A 98 10.21 -5.56 1.48
CA LEU A 98 10.97 -4.49 0.82
C LEU A 98 10.15 -3.95 -0.34
N ILE A 99 9.88 -2.64 -0.36
CA ILE A 99 9.14 -1.98 -1.43
C ILE A 99 10.04 -0.96 -2.10
N ASN A 100 10.27 -1.14 -3.40
CA ASN A 100 11.03 -0.16 -4.18
C ASN A 100 10.20 1.12 -4.38
N ASP A 101 10.72 2.27 -3.93
CA ASP A 101 10.06 3.58 -3.99
C ASP A 101 9.68 3.98 -5.42
N SER A 102 10.53 3.61 -6.39
CA SER A 102 10.38 4.04 -7.78
C SER A 102 9.43 3.17 -8.58
N THR A 103 9.46 1.84 -8.37
CA THR A 103 8.68 0.85 -9.14
C THR A 103 7.43 0.37 -8.41
N GLY A 104 7.41 0.44 -7.07
CA GLY A 104 6.39 -0.19 -6.23
C GLY A 104 6.49 -1.72 -6.16
N GLU A 105 7.58 -2.30 -6.67
CA GLU A 105 7.83 -3.74 -6.58
C GLU A 105 8.05 -4.15 -5.12
N ILE A 106 7.42 -5.25 -4.71
CA ILE A 106 7.46 -5.77 -3.34
C ILE A 106 8.21 -7.10 -3.33
N GLN A 107 9.27 -7.16 -2.52
CA GLN A 107 10.03 -8.37 -2.23
C GLN A 107 9.74 -8.85 -0.81
N TYR A 108 9.46 -10.15 -0.67
CA TYR A 108 9.24 -10.79 0.62
C TYR A 108 10.56 -11.28 1.22
N GLU A 109 10.82 -10.90 2.47
CA GLU A 109 11.99 -11.30 3.24
C GLU A 109 11.56 -12.12 4.47
N PRO A 110 11.82 -13.43 4.52
CA PRO A 110 11.54 -14.22 5.71
C PRO A 110 12.44 -13.77 6.88
N GLY A 111 11.86 -13.64 8.08
CA GLY A 111 12.64 -13.39 9.29
C GLY A 111 13.41 -14.62 9.75
N GLU A 112 14.52 -14.39 10.46
CA GLU A 112 15.39 -15.45 11.01
C GLU A 112 14.79 -16.19 12.22
#